data_AF-A0A959CIA8-F1
#
_entry.id   AF-A0A959CIA8-F1
#
_cell.length_a   1.000
_cell.length_b   1.000
_cell.length_c   1.000
_cell.angle_alpha   90.00
_cell.angle_beta   90.00
_cell.angle_gamma   90.00
#
_symmetry.space_group_name_H-M   'P 1'
#
loop_
_entity.id
_entity.type
_entity.pdbx_description
1 polymer ?
#
loop_
_entity_poly.entity_id
_entity_poly.type
_entity_poly.pdbx_seq_one_letter_code
_entity_poly.pdbx_strand_id
1 'polypeptide(L)'
;FYNGFSRVRFNDKLVHMDTLGRLLLKHLFNFAGLFEEELARVQLVNRWGYIDTRGNLSIDIQFEEAGDFSGGLAPVGQHGYYGYIRHDGSWAIRPGFEGAREFACGLAPACLAGKWGYIDEEGGLAIAPRFDDCRAFQGEVAFVREGSLWGLINRPGELLVEPQFEFLDGYANGEFFDGMAIVLQDGLFGFLDQVGELVAEPAFSFAGDFGDGLAPVQRHSRFGFLNKAGELAIPPRFEDAGIFSDGLAPVKTNGHWGFIDTEGEWKIPPKYQEALPFRQGLALVVEKGMWKYVADDGEVVWEEGG
;
A
#
# COMPACT_ATOMS: atom_id res chain seq x y z
N PHE A 1 9.77 5.76 -10.05
CA PHE A 1 9.38 7.16 -9.78
C PHE A 1 7.97 7.16 -9.20
N TYR A 2 7.68 8.05 -8.25
CA TYR A 2 6.40 8.28 -7.61
C TYR A 2 6.19 9.80 -7.54
N ASN A 3 5.04 10.30 -8.00
CA ASN A 3 4.76 11.74 -8.15
C ASN A 3 5.87 12.54 -8.87
N GLY A 4 6.53 11.92 -9.87
CA GLY A 4 7.62 12.56 -10.63
C GLY A 4 9.00 12.54 -9.95
N PHE A 5 9.14 11.87 -8.80
CA PHE A 5 10.40 11.77 -8.06
C PHE A 5 10.81 10.33 -7.78
N SER A 6 12.08 10.10 -7.51
CA SER A 6 12.60 8.84 -6.97
C SER A 6 13.52 9.16 -5.80
N ARG A 7 13.74 8.18 -4.91
CA ARG A 7 14.75 8.29 -3.86
C ARG A 7 15.97 7.48 -4.26
N VAL A 8 17.13 8.10 -4.20
CA VAL A 8 18.41 7.47 -4.51
C VAL A 8 19.37 7.63 -3.34
N ARG A 9 20.29 6.67 -3.19
CA ARG A 9 21.35 6.77 -2.19
C ARG A 9 22.54 7.52 -2.80
N PHE A 10 22.93 8.63 -2.17
CA PHE A 10 24.09 9.43 -2.54
C PHE A 10 24.92 9.72 -1.28
N ASN A 11 26.17 9.24 -1.24
CA ASN A 11 27.05 9.33 -0.06
C ASN A 11 26.37 8.88 1.24
N ASP A 12 25.80 7.67 1.22
CA ASP A 12 25.08 7.05 2.35
C ASP A 12 23.83 7.78 2.86
N LYS A 13 23.35 8.80 2.13
CA LYS A 13 22.12 9.53 2.44
C LYS A 13 21.07 9.32 1.36
N LEU A 14 19.80 9.34 1.77
CA LEU A 14 18.66 9.34 0.85
C LEU A 14 18.43 10.76 0.33
N VAL A 15 18.40 10.89 -1.00
CA VAL A 15 18.18 12.16 -1.69
C VAL A 15 17.10 11.96 -2.75
N HIS A 16 16.26 12.96 -2.95
CA HIS A 16 15.31 12.99 -4.05
C HIS A 16 16.01 13.24 -5.39
N MET A 17 15.58 12.50 -6.40
CA MET A 17 15.96 12.66 -7.79
C MET A 17 14.71 12.88 -8.63
N ASP A 18 14.73 13.87 -9.50
CA ASP A 18 13.62 14.09 -10.43
C ASP A 18 13.69 13.19 -11.68
N THR A 19 12.68 13.25 -12.54
CA THR A 19 12.60 12.46 -13.79
C THR A 19 13.72 12.75 -14.80
N LEU A 20 14.48 13.83 -14.62
CA LEU A 20 15.63 14.19 -15.45
C LEU A 20 16.96 13.71 -14.85
N GLY A 21 16.92 12.99 -13.72
CA GLY A 21 18.11 12.49 -13.04
C GLY A 21 18.84 13.53 -12.19
N ARG A 22 18.22 14.68 -11.92
CA ARG A 22 18.84 15.75 -11.11
C ARG A 22 18.62 15.47 -9.63
N LEU A 23 19.70 15.52 -8.85
CA LEU A 23 19.66 15.36 -7.39
C LEU A 23 19.29 16.68 -6.70
N LEU A 24 18.34 16.65 -5.78
CA LEU A 24 17.90 17.81 -5.00
C LEU A 24 18.77 17.96 -3.72
N LEU A 25 19.97 18.53 -3.86
CA LEU A 25 21.05 18.52 -2.85
C LEU A 25 21.17 19.79 -1.97
N LYS A 26 20.09 20.51 -1.66
CA LYS A 26 20.23 21.78 -0.91
C LYS A 26 20.54 21.61 0.58
N HIS A 27 20.06 20.53 1.17
CA HIS A 27 20.28 20.20 2.58
C HIS A 27 20.53 18.69 2.71
N LEU A 28 21.56 18.31 3.48
CA LEU A 28 21.88 16.90 3.72
C LEU A 28 21.03 16.38 4.90
N PHE A 29 19.76 16.07 4.61
CA PHE A 29 18.86 15.44 5.58
C PHE A 29 19.28 14.01 5.91
N ASN A 30 18.93 13.54 7.11
CA ASN A 30 19.10 12.15 7.52
C ASN A 30 18.05 11.25 6.88
N PHE A 31 16.86 11.80 6.64
CA PHE A 31 15.75 11.14 5.98
C PHE A 31 14.99 12.12 5.09
N ALA A 32 14.45 11.60 4.00
CA ALA A 32 13.56 12.31 3.10
C ALA A 32 12.42 11.36 2.67
N GLY A 33 11.17 11.79 2.93
CA GLY A 33 9.93 11.07 2.62
C GLY A 33 9.61 11.07 1.12
N LEU A 34 8.45 10.61 0.71
CA LEU A 34 7.96 10.86 -0.65
C LEU A 34 7.40 12.28 -0.75
N PHE A 35 7.24 12.79 -1.97
CA PHE A 35 6.48 14.01 -2.18
C PHE A 35 5.00 13.66 -2.22
N GLU A 36 4.27 14.16 -1.23
CA GLU A 36 2.81 14.14 -1.17
C GLU A 36 2.34 15.58 -1.14
N GLU A 37 1.38 15.92 -2.01
CA GLU A 37 0.85 17.30 -2.13
C GLU A 37 1.98 18.35 -2.31
N GLU A 38 2.97 18.02 -3.15
CA GLU A 38 4.16 18.86 -3.44
C GLU A 38 5.12 19.10 -2.25
N LEU A 39 4.88 18.48 -1.10
CA LEU A 39 5.74 18.55 0.08
C LEU A 39 6.30 17.17 0.44
N ALA A 40 7.56 17.16 0.90
CA ALA A 40 8.16 15.95 1.46
C ALA A 40 8.64 16.23 2.87
N ARG A 41 8.27 15.37 3.83
CA ARG A 41 8.85 15.43 5.18
C ARG A 41 10.34 15.10 5.11
N VAL A 42 11.11 15.84 5.87
CA VAL A 42 12.56 15.67 5.98
C VAL A 42 12.96 15.67 7.44
N GLN A 43 13.96 14.87 7.76
CA GLN A 43 14.50 14.80 9.10
C GLN A 43 15.94 15.33 9.11
N LEU A 44 16.21 16.26 10.01
CA LEU A 44 17.57 16.69 10.34
C LEU A 44 17.81 16.43 11.82
N VAL A 45 18.86 15.66 12.12
CA VAL A 45 19.09 15.10 13.46
C VAL A 45 17.86 14.28 13.87
N ASN A 46 17.09 14.75 14.85
CA ASN A 46 15.89 14.09 15.39
C ASN A 46 14.66 15.00 15.30
N ARG A 47 14.67 15.98 14.39
CA ARG A 47 13.54 16.90 14.19
C ARG A 47 13.11 16.89 12.74
N TRP A 48 11.82 17.15 12.55
CA TRP A 48 11.15 17.07 11.26
C TRP A 48 10.72 18.46 10.79
N GLY A 49 10.80 18.64 9.48
CA GLY A 49 10.26 19.77 8.73
C GLY A 49 9.85 19.30 7.34
N TYR A 50 9.56 20.21 6.42
CA TYR A 50 9.10 19.86 5.08
C TYR A 50 9.82 20.66 4.00
N ILE A 51 10.12 20.01 2.88
CA ILE A 51 10.69 20.64 1.69
C ILE A 51 9.69 20.67 0.53
N ASP A 52 9.84 21.68 -0.33
CA ASP A 52 9.16 21.77 -1.62
C ASP A 52 9.81 20.86 -2.68
N THR A 53 9.17 20.74 -3.84
CA THR A 53 9.66 19.99 -5.02
C THR A 53 10.99 20.49 -5.59
N ARG A 54 11.50 21.64 -5.12
CA ARG A 54 12.82 22.21 -5.49
C ARG A 54 13.87 21.95 -4.39
N GLY A 55 13.50 21.24 -3.33
CA GLY A 55 14.35 20.93 -2.18
C GLY A 55 14.56 22.09 -1.21
N ASN A 56 13.79 23.16 -1.28
CA ASN A 56 13.84 24.26 -0.31
C ASN A 56 13.02 23.89 0.91
N LEU A 57 13.47 24.31 2.10
CA LEU A 57 12.67 24.20 3.32
C LEU A 57 11.42 25.08 3.21
N SER A 58 10.24 24.45 3.16
CA SER A 58 8.93 25.10 3.13
C SER A 58 8.37 25.27 4.54
N ILE A 59 8.59 24.29 5.41
CA ILE A 59 8.22 24.34 6.82
C ILE A 59 9.46 24.02 7.65
N ASP A 60 9.78 24.91 8.57
CA ASP A 60 10.97 24.82 9.40
C ASP A 60 11.08 23.49 10.15
N ILE A 61 12.31 23.02 10.33
CA ILE A 61 12.61 21.79 11.05
C ILE A 61 12.41 22.02 12.54
N GLN A 62 11.23 21.67 13.03
CA GLN A 62 10.81 21.99 14.39
C GLN A 62 9.95 20.92 15.06
N PHE A 63 9.48 19.90 14.35
CA PHE A 63 8.59 18.90 14.94
C PHE A 63 9.36 17.70 15.50
N GLU A 64 8.82 17.08 16.53
CA GLU A 64 9.38 15.85 17.13
C GLU A 64 9.06 14.64 16.25
N GLU A 65 7.88 14.65 15.62
CA GLU A 65 7.41 13.64 14.68
C GLU A 65 6.66 14.31 13.52
N ALA A 66 6.59 13.65 12.37
CA ALA A 66 5.89 14.15 11.19
C ALA A 66 5.42 13.00 10.30
N GLY A 67 4.15 13.03 9.90
CA GLY A 67 3.59 12.22 8.83
C GLY A 67 3.60 12.95 7.48
N ASP A 68 3.11 12.27 6.46
CA ASP A 68 3.00 12.83 5.11
C ASP A 68 1.73 13.70 4.98
N PHE A 69 1.73 14.65 4.03
CA PHE A 69 0.54 15.46 3.75
C PHE A 69 -0.52 14.63 3.01
N SER A 70 -1.77 14.72 3.46
CA SER A 70 -2.92 14.10 2.81
C SER A 70 -4.19 14.89 3.16
N GLY A 71 -4.98 15.25 2.15
CA GLY A 71 -6.17 16.08 2.34
C GLY A 71 -5.85 17.50 2.81
N GLY A 72 -4.66 18.03 2.47
CA GLY A 72 -4.24 19.36 2.91
C GLY A 72 -3.66 19.45 4.32
N LEU A 73 -3.59 18.33 5.04
CA LEU A 73 -3.16 18.25 6.43
C LEU A 73 -2.06 17.22 6.61
N ALA A 74 -1.14 17.48 7.55
CA ALA A 74 -0.14 16.49 7.98
C ALA A 74 -0.14 16.36 9.51
N PRO A 75 -0.13 15.13 10.07
CA PRO A 75 0.04 14.94 11.50
C PRO A 75 1.48 15.26 11.90
N VAL A 76 1.66 16.07 12.93
CA VAL A 76 2.98 16.43 13.46
C VAL A 76 2.98 16.40 14.99
N GLY A 77 4.10 15.95 15.56
CA GLY A 77 4.32 15.83 16.99
C GLY A 77 5.01 17.05 17.58
N GLN A 78 4.48 17.56 18.69
CA GLN A 78 5.11 18.61 19.50
C GLN A 78 4.79 18.42 20.98
N HIS A 79 5.82 18.46 21.84
CA HIS A 79 5.69 18.25 23.29
C HIS A 79 5.04 16.90 23.65
N GLY A 80 5.34 15.84 22.89
CA GLY A 80 4.79 14.51 23.11
C GLY A 80 3.33 14.30 22.69
N TYR A 81 2.71 15.29 22.03
CA TYR A 81 1.36 15.17 21.49
C TYR A 81 1.33 15.49 20.00
N TYR A 82 0.38 14.89 19.31
CA TYR A 82 0.11 15.11 17.90
C TYR A 82 -0.98 16.14 17.69
N GLY A 83 -0.78 16.97 16.67
CA GLY A 83 -1.79 17.82 16.04
C GLY A 83 -1.63 17.77 14.52
N TYR A 84 -2.29 18.67 13.80
CA TYR A 84 -2.25 18.72 12.35
C TYR A 84 -1.92 20.12 11.84
N ILE A 85 -1.04 20.19 10.86
CA ILE A 85 -0.64 21.44 10.21
C ILE A 85 -1.12 21.49 8.76
N ARG A 86 -1.29 22.71 8.24
CA ARG A 86 -1.51 22.99 6.82
C ARG A 86 -0.17 23.10 6.09
N HIS A 87 -0.23 23.19 4.76
CA HIS A 87 0.92 23.38 3.87
C HIS A 87 1.82 24.58 4.21
N ASP A 88 1.29 25.61 4.86
CA ASP A 88 2.05 26.79 5.31
C ASP A 88 2.69 26.60 6.70
N GLY A 89 2.54 25.42 7.31
CA GLY A 89 3.01 25.11 8.65
C GLY A 89 2.13 25.63 9.79
N SER A 90 1.01 26.31 9.48
CA SER A 90 0.07 26.76 10.49
C SER A 90 -0.74 25.59 11.05
N TRP A 91 -1.07 25.63 12.34
CA TRP A 91 -1.92 24.62 12.98
C TRP A 91 -3.34 24.67 12.42
N ALA A 92 -3.80 23.55 11.88
CA ALA A 92 -5.22 23.27 11.66
C ALA A 92 -5.87 22.76 12.94
N ILE A 93 -5.25 21.75 13.55
CA ILE A 93 -5.68 21.15 14.81
C ILE A 93 -4.48 21.20 15.76
N ARG A 94 -4.65 21.81 16.93
CA ARG A 94 -3.55 21.96 17.89
C ARG A 94 -3.17 20.59 18.51
N PRO A 95 -1.92 20.40 18.94
CA PRO A 95 -1.50 19.18 19.61
C PRO A 95 -2.37 18.84 20.81
N GLY A 96 -2.88 17.61 20.83
CA GLY A 96 -3.74 17.10 21.89
C GLY A 96 -3.97 15.59 21.87
N PHE A 97 -3.48 14.89 20.85
CA PHE A 97 -3.62 13.44 20.71
C PHE A 97 -2.33 12.73 21.11
N GLU A 98 -2.44 11.56 21.73
CA GLU A 98 -1.29 10.72 22.10
C GLU A 98 -0.65 10.05 20.88
N GLY A 99 -1.40 9.98 19.78
CA GLY A 99 -0.99 9.45 18.48
C GLY A 99 -1.98 9.92 17.41
N ALA A 100 -1.50 10.06 16.17
CA ALA A 100 -2.29 10.51 15.04
C ALA A 100 -1.75 9.90 13.75
N ARG A 101 -2.63 9.59 12.79
CA ARG A 101 -2.28 9.14 11.44
C ARG A 101 -2.79 10.12 10.40
N GLU A 102 -2.35 9.95 9.16
CA GLU A 102 -2.75 10.76 8.03
C GLU A 102 -4.27 10.71 7.79
N PHE A 103 -4.83 11.81 7.30
CA PHE A 103 -6.22 11.83 6.87
C PHE A 103 -6.39 10.97 5.61
N ALA A 104 -7.48 10.21 5.58
CA ALA A 104 -7.94 9.52 4.39
C ALA A 104 -9.47 9.53 4.38
N CYS A 105 -10.08 9.80 3.22
CA CYS A 105 -11.54 9.84 3.08
C CYS A 105 -12.26 10.81 4.05
N GLY A 106 -11.57 11.89 4.45
CA GLY A 106 -12.07 12.94 5.35
C GLY A 106 -11.97 12.62 6.85
N LEU A 107 -11.37 11.49 7.23
CA LEU A 107 -11.19 11.08 8.63
C LEU A 107 -9.73 10.69 8.90
N ALA A 108 -9.27 10.89 10.13
CA ALA A 108 -7.95 10.45 10.57
C ALA A 108 -8.03 9.62 11.86
N PRO A 109 -7.31 8.48 11.94
CA PRO A 109 -7.11 7.79 13.21
C PRO A 109 -6.38 8.69 14.22
N ALA A 110 -6.95 8.81 15.43
CA ALA A 110 -6.35 9.56 16.52
C ALA A 110 -6.49 8.81 17.85
N CYS A 111 -5.45 8.88 18.67
CA CYS A 111 -5.37 8.22 19.97
C CYS A 111 -5.59 9.21 21.11
N LEU A 112 -6.49 8.86 22.03
CA LEU A 112 -6.76 9.58 23.27
C LEU A 112 -6.93 8.58 24.40
N ALA A 113 -6.26 8.83 25.53
CA ALA A 113 -6.32 7.97 26.71
C ALA A 113 -6.04 6.48 26.39
N GLY A 114 -5.06 6.23 25.52
CA GLY A 114 -4.61 4.89 25.12
C GLY A 114 -5.55 4.14 24.18
N LYS A 115 -6.61 4.76 23.66
CA LYS A 115 -7.54 4.15 22.69
C LYS A 115 -7.59 4.95 21.40
N TRP A 116 -7.82 4.25 20.30
CA TRP A 116 -7.96 4.83 18.97
C TRP A 116 -9.44 5.01 18.59
N GLY A 117 -9.70 6.12 17.93
CA GLY A 117 -10.95 6.45 17.24
C GLY A 117 -10.63 7.27 16.00
N TYR A 118 -11.58 8.07 15.53
CA TYR A 118 -11.41 8.89 14.33
C TYR A 118 -11.84 10.33 14.56
N ILE A 119 -11.09 11.26 13.97
CA ILE A 119 -11.41 12.69 13.96
C ILE A 119 -11.73 13.18 12.54
N ASP A 120 -12.52 14.25 12.47
CA ASP A 120 -12.74 15.05 11.26
C ASP A 120 -11.62 16.10 11.08
N GLU A 121 -11.68 16.85 9.97
CA GLU A 121 -10.67 17.86 9.59
C GLU A 121 -10.67 19.09 10.52
N GLU A 122 -11.75 19.29 11.29
CA GLU A 122 -11.84 20.28 12.35
C GLU A 122 -11.26 19.79 13.70
N GLY A 123 -10.92 18.50 13.79
CA GLY A 123 -10.41 17.84 15.00
C GLY A 123 -11.51 17.37 15.95
N GLY A 124 -12.77 17.41 15.52
CA GLY A 124 -13.91 16.82 16.21
C GLY A 124 -13.87 15.29 16.17
N LEU A 125 -14.34 14.65 17.24
CA LEU A 125 -14.43 13.19 17.31
C LEU A 125 -15.59 12.70 16.42
N ALA A 126 -15.27 12.14 15.25
CA ALA A 126 -16.22 11.48 14.37
C ALA A 126 -16.60 10.10 14.90
N ILE A 127 -15.62 9.34 15.40
CA ILE A 127 -15.82 8.06 16.08
C ILE A 127 -15.06 8.11 17.40
N ALA A 128 -15.78 7.95 18.50
CA ALA A 128 -15.20 8.01 19.84
C ALA A 128 -14.11 6.94 20.03
N PRO A 129 -12.96 7.29 20.65
CA PRO A 129 -11.88 6.34 20.90
C PRO A 129 -12.33 5.16 21.76
N ARG A 130 -12.13 3.95 21.25
CA ARG A 130 -12.48 2.71 21.95
C ARG A 130 -11.69 1.48 21.48
N PHE A 131 -11.10 1.54 20.30
CA PHE A 131 -10.33 0.45 19.71
C PHE A 131 -8.88 0.47 20.20
N ASP A 132 -8.20 -0.67 20.14
CA ASP A 132 -6.76 -0.75 20.39
C ASP A 132 -5.93 -0.24 19.20
N ASP A 133 -6.54 -0.18 18.01
CA ASP A 133 -5.94 0.37 16.79
C ASP A 133 -7.00 0.68 15.73
N CYS A 134 -6.64 1.53 14.77
CA CYS A 134 -7.51 1.99 13.68
C CYS A 134 -6.70 2.22 12.40
N ARG A 135 -6.88 1.41 11.34
CA ARG A 135 -6.36 1.73 10.00
C ARG A 135 -7.10 2.94 9.43
N ALA A 136 -6.48 3.61 8.46
CA ALA A 136 -7.14 4.72 7.76
C ALA A 136 -8.38 4.24 7.01
N PHE A 137 -9.38 5.11 6.83
CA PHE A 137 -10.55 4.80 6.02
C PHE A 137 -10.17 4.64 4.54
N GLN A 138 -10.71 3.59 3.92
CA GLN A 138 -10.58 3.30 2.49
C GLN A 138 -11.98 3.29 1.88
N GLY A 139 -12.40 4.44 1.34
CA GLY A 139 -13.79 4.68 0.97
C GLY A 139 -14.67 4.80 2.21
N GLU A 140 -15.58 3.84 2.39
CA GLU A 140 -16.63 3.87 3.42
C GLU A 140 -16.33 3.00 4.65
N VAL A 141 -15.21 2.28 4.63
CA VAL A 141 -14.84 1.31 5.66
C VAL A 141 -13.42 1.48 6.18
N ALA A 142 -13.17 0.97 7.38
CA ALA A 142 -11.85 0.90 7.98
C ALA A 142 -11.69 -0.35 8.85
N PHE A 143 -10.48 -0.90 8.89
CA PHE A 143 -10.14 -1.95 9.85
C PHE A 143 -9.81 -1.38 11.21
N VAL A 144 -10.36 -1.98 12.26
CA VAL A 144 -10.12 -1.62 13.67
C VAL A 144 -9.69 -2.85 14.44
N ARG A 145 -8.85 -2.67 15.45
CA ARG A 145 -8.31 -3.78 16.26
C ARG A 145 -8.85 -3.75 17.67
N GLU A 146 -9.24 -4.92 18.17
CA GLU A 146 -9.49 -5.16 19.59
C GLU A 146 -8.70 -6.41 20.01
N GLY A 147 -7.90 -6.28 21.08
CA GLY A 147 -6.89 -7.27 21.42
C GLY A 147 -5.88 -7.44 20.28
N SER A 148 -5.76 -8.65 19.77
CA SER A 148 -4.88 -8.99 18.63
C SER A 148 -5.63 -9.11 17.30
N LEU A 149 -6.96 -8.98 17.30
CA LEU A 149 -7.78 -9.30 16.14
C LEU A 149 -8.39 -8.04 15.52
N TRP A 150 -8.52 -8.08 14.20
CA TRP A 150 -9.05 -7.01 13.37
C TRP A 150 -10.48 -7.32 12.94
N GLY A 151 -11.32 -6.29 13.01
CA GLY A 151 -12.68 -6.24 12.48
C GLY A 151 -12.84 -5.06 11.53
N LEU A 152 -14.00 -4.96 10.89
CA LEU A 152 -14.31 -3.92 9.91
C LEU A 152 -15.44 -3.03 10.42
N ILE A 153 -15.28 -1.71 10.30
CA ILE A 153 -16.33 -0.73 10.62
C ILE A 153 -16.75 0.07 9.40
N ASN A 154 -17.95 0.64 9.45
CA ASN A 154 -18.43 1.67 8.52
C ASN A 154 -18.14 3.10 9.05
N ARG A 155 -18.52 4.14 8.29
CA ARG A 155 -18.32 5.55 8.66
C ARG A 155 -18.94 5.98 10.02
N PRO A 156 -20.16 5.55 10.39
CA PRO A 156 -20.68 5.75 11.75
C PRO A 156 -19.89 5.05 12.86
N GLY A 157 -18.96 4.15 12.51
CA GLY A 157 -18.22 3.32 13.44
C GLY A 157 -18.99 2.09 13.91
N GLU A 158 -20.02 1.64 13.19
CA GLU A 158 -20.67 0.36 13.46
C GLU A 158 -19.80 -0.78 12.94
N LEU A 159 -19.73 -1.88 13.68
CA LEU A 159 -19.01 -3.08 13.26
C LEU A 159 -19.82 -3.76 12.14
N LEU A 160 -19.23 -3.79 10.94
CA LEU A 160 -19.68 -4.63 9.83
C LEU A 160 -19.20 -6.07 10.03
N VAL A 161 -17.98 -6.22 10.55
CA VAL A 161 -17.38 -7.50 10.89
C VAL A 161 -16.74 -7.39 12.27
N GLU A 162 -17.14 -8.28 13.18
CA GLU A 162 -16.54 -8.40 14.51
C GLU A 162 -15.04 -8.74 14.42
N PRO A 163 -14.19 -8.26 15.35
CA PRO A 163 -12.77 -8.58 15.37
C PRO A 163 -12.51 -10.09 15.42
N GLN A 164 -12.03 -10.64 14.31
CA GLN A 164 -11.76 -12.08 14.18
C GLN A 164 -10.59 -12.43 13.28
N PHE A 165 -10.03 -11.44 12.56
CA PHE A 165 -8.93 -11.67 11.63
C PHE A 165 -7.59 -11.28 12.24
N GLU A 166 -6.56 -12.01 11.84
CA GLU A 166 -5.18 -11.66 12.08
C GLU A 166 -4.66 -10.85 10.89
N PHE A 167 -3.73 -9.92 11.13
CA PHE A 167 -3.00 -9.25 10.05
C PHE A 167 -1.50 -9.48 10.24
N LEU A 168 -0.82 -9.62 9.10
CA LEU A 168 0.61 -9.85 9.03
C LEU A 168 1.26 -8.58 8.48
N ASP A 169 1.97 -7.86 9.36
CA ASP A 169 2.67 -6.64 9.00
C ASP A 169 3.61 -6.88 7.81
N GLY A 170 3.37 -6.13 6.72
CA GLY A 170 4.15 -6.22 5.49
C GLY A 170 3.61 -7.23 4.47
N TYR A 171 2.48 -7.87 4.75
CA TYR A 171 1.83 -8.80 3.81
C TYR A 171 0.34 -8.51 3.63
N ALA A 172 -0.47 -8.63 4.68
CA ALA A 172 -1.90 -8.37 4.65
C ALA A 172 -2.25 -7.43 5.80
N ASN A 173 -2.37 -6.14 5.50
CA ASN A 173 -2.49 -5.06 6.48
C ASN A 173 -3.85 -4.35 6.44
N GLY A 174 -4.80 -4.93 5.71
CA GLY A 174 -6.17 -4.42 5.55
C GLY A 174 -6.33 -3.44 4.39
N GLU A 175 -5.37 -3.38 3.47
CA GLU A 175 -5.53 -2.68 2.20
C GLU A 175 -6.60 -3.36 1.34
N PHE A 176 -7.43 -2.55 0.69
CA PHE A 176 -8.37 -3.03 -0.32
C PHE A 176 -7.75 -2.84 -1.71
N PHE A 177 -7.52 -3.94 -2.40
CA PHE A 177 -7.14 -3.94 -3.81
C PHE A 177 -8.33 -4.38 -4.63
N ASP A 178 -8.70 -3.57 -5.61
CA ASP A 178 -9.83 -3.88 -6.49
C ASP A 178 -11.16 -4.10 -5.73
N GLY A 179 -11.30 -3.49 -4.55
CA GLY A 179 -12.47 -3.60 -3.67
C GLY A 179 -12.45 -4.80 -2.72
N MET A 180 -11.35 -5.56 -2.66
CA MET A 180 -11.20 -6.75 -1.82
C MET A 180 -10.00 -6.62 -0.88
N ALA A 181 -10.18 -7.05 0.36
CA ALA A 181 -9.12 -7.17 1.36
C ALA A 181 -8.80 -8.64 1.62
N ILE A 182 -7.51 -8.95 1.72
CA ILE A 182 -7.03 -10.25 2.21
C ILE A 182 -7.24 -10.29 3.73
N VAL A 183 -7.86 -11.37 4.21
CA VAL A 183 -8.01 -11.65 5.64
C VAL A 183 -7.35 -12.97 6.00
N LEU A 184 -6.79 -13.06 7.21
CA LEU A 184 -6.14 -14.26 7.72
C LEU A 184 -6.88 -14.72 8.97
N GLN A 185 -7.20 -16.01 9.03
CA GLN A 185 -7.78 -16.65 10.20
C GLN A 185 -7.26 -18.08 10.29
N ASP A 186 -6.82 -18.50 11.48
CA ASP A 186 -6.31 -19.86 11.74
C ASP A 186 -5.21 -20.31 10.76
N GLY A 187 -4.38 -19.36 10.31
CA GLY A 187 -3.28 -19.61 9.37
C GLY A 187 -3.70 -19.80 7.90
N LEU A 188 -4.97 -19.54 7.55
CA LEU A 188 -5.47 -19.60 6.18
C LEU A 188 -5.97 -18.23 5.71
N PHE A 189 -5.76 -17.94 4.43
CA PHE A 189 -6.18 -16.71 3.80
C PHE A 189 -7.58 -16.85 3.19
N GLY A 190 -8.36 -15.78 3.30
CA GLY A 190 -9.66 -15.57 2.67
C GLY A 190 -9.77 -14.14 2.14
N PHE A 191 -10.96 -13.77 1.68
CA PHE A 191 -11.24 -12.44 1.14
C PHE A 191 -12.55 -11.87 1.65
N LEU A 192 -12.51 -10.57 1.89
CA LEU A 192 -13.60 -9.75 2.40
C LEU A 192 -13.78 -8.55 1.47
N ASP A 193 -15.02 -8.17 1.18
CA ASP A 193 -15.34 -6.96 0.43
C ASP A 193 -15.56 -5.71 1.30
N GLN A 194 -15.87 -4.58 0.66
CA GLN A 194 -16.10 -3.30 1.33
C GLN A 194 -17.48 -3.16 2.00
N VAL A 195 -18.38 -4.14 1.87
CA VAL A 195 -19.67 -4.13 2.60
C VAL A 195 -19.64 -5.04 3.83
N GLY A 196 -18.54 -5.76 4.06
CA GLY A 196 -18.40 -6.65 5.21
C GLY A 196 -18.63 -8.13 4.89
N GLU A 197 -18.84 -8.49 3.63
CA GLU A 197 -19.13 -9.87 3.23
C GLU A 197 -17.83 -10.65 2.99
N LEU A 198 -17.76 -11.85 3.57
CA LEU A 198 -16.72 -12.82 3.24
C LEU A 198 -17.01 -13.41 1.85
N VAL A 199 -16.35 -12.85 0.84
CA VAL A 199 -16.41 -13.34 -0.55
C VAL A 199 -15.77 -14.72 -0.66
N ALA A 200 -14.70 -14.96 0.10
CA ALA A 200 -14.13 -16.30 0.24
C ALA A 200 -13.69 -16.55 1.68
N GLU A 201 -14.22 -17.63 2.25
CA GLU A 201 -13.81 -18.12 3.56
C GLU A 201 -12.29 -18.43 3.60
N PRO A 202 -11.62 -18.20 4.74
CA PRO A 202 -10.25 -18.62 4.97
C PRO A 202 -10.01 -20.11 4.63
N ALA A 203 -9.40 -20.36 3.48
CA ALA A 203 -9.23 -21.71 2.93
C ALA A 203 -7.93 -21.90 2.12
N PHE A 204 -7.16 -20.84 1.92
CA PHE A 204 -5.97 -20.84 1.07
C PHE A 204 -4.70 -20.77 1.90
N SER A 205 -3.67 -21.52 1.51
CA SER A 205 -2.36 -21.45 2.18
C SER A 205 -1.58 -20.18 1.83
N PHE A 206 -2.00 -19.49 0.77
CA PHE A 206 -1.49 -18.19 0.31
C PHE A 206 -2.57 -17.50 -0.51
N ALA A 207 -2.63 -16.17 -0.42
CA ALA A 207 -3.46 -15.32 -1.27
C ALA A 207 -2.70 -14.02 -1.58
N GLY A 208 -2.63 -13.64 -2.86
CA GLY A 208 -2.12 -12.33 -3.27
C GLY A 208 -3.26 -11.34 -3.53
N ASP A 209 -2.90 -10.08 -3.76
CA ASP A 209 -3.87 -9.01 -3.98
C ASP A 209 -4.72 -9.25 -5.23
N PHE A 210 -5.94 -8.70 -5.21
CA PHE A 210 -6.76 -8.63 -6.42
C PHE A 210 -6.15 -7.62 -7.41
N GLY A 211 -6.09 -8.01 -8.67
CA GLY A 211 -5.77 -7.15 -9.81
C GLY A 211 -6.57 -7.58 -11.03
N ASP A 212 -7.08 -6.63 -11.81
CA ASP A 212 -7.98 -6.85 -12.95
C ASP A 212 -9.10 -7.88 -12.68
N GLY A 213 -9.71 -7.83 -11.50
CA GLY A 213 -10.81 -8.72 -11.14
C GLY A 213 -10.45 -10.11 -10.60
N LEU A 214 -9.17 -10.48 -10.56
CA LEU A 214 -8.71 -11.80 -10.12
C LEU A 214 -7.58 -11.71 -9.07
N ALA A 215 -7.54 -12.68 -8.15
CA ALA A 215 -6.47 -12.80 -7.15
C ALA A 215 -5.78 -14.17 -7.24
N PRO A 216 -4.43 -14.25 -7.21
CA PRO A 216 -3.73 -15.52 -7.14
C PRO A 216 -3.94 -16.14 -5.76
N VAL A 217 -4.35 -17.41 -5.75
CA VAL A 217 -4.57 -18.18 -4.52
C VAL A 217 -3.87 -19.53 -4.59
N GLN A 218 -3.32 -19.98 -3.47
CA GLN A 218 -2.68 -21.29 -3.37
C GLN A 218 -3.53 -22.28 -2.60
N ARG A 219 -3.74 -23.45 -3.21
CA ARG A 219 -4.39 -24.60 -2.58
C ARG A 219 -3.67 -25.88 -2.99
N HIS A 220 -3.36 -26.75 -2.02
CA HIS A 220 -2.61 -27.99 -2.24
C HIS A 220 -1.30 -27.78 -3.03
N SER A 221 -0.52 -26.75 -2.67
CA SER A 221 0.77 -26.41 -3.28
C SER A 221 0.72 -26.06 -4.78
N ARG A 222 -0.46 -25.68 -5.28
CA ARG A 222 -0.64 -25.16 -6.64
C ARG A 222 -1.37 -23.83 -6.59
N PHE A 223 -1.02 -22.96 -7.54
CA PHE A 223 -1.65 -21.66 -7.71
C PHE A 223 -2.74 -21.73 -8.78
N GLY A 224 -3.85 -21.06 -8.47
CA GLY A 224 -4.95 -20.73 -9.37
C GLY A 224 -5.39 -19.29 -9.11
N PHE A 225 -6.54 -18.90 -9.65
CA PHE A 225 -7.06 -17.54 -9.51
C PHE A 225 -8.52 -17.55 -9.09
N LEU A 226 -8.81 -16.72 -8.09
CA LEU A 226 -10.14 -16.49 -7.53
C LEU A 226 -10.73 -15.21 -8.15
N ASN A 227 -12.03 -15.22 -8.46
CA ASN A 227 -12.75 -14.01 -8.89
C ASN A 227 -13.43 -13.29 -7.71
N LYS A 228 -14.00 -12.11 -7.98
CA LYS A 228 -14.72 -11.30 -6.99
C LYS A 228 -16.04 -11.91 -6.50
N ALA A 229 -16.47 -13.04 -7.06
CA ALA A 229 -17.61 -13.82 -6.57
C ALA A 229 -17.18 -14.97 -5.64
N GLY A 230 -15.87 -15.10 -5.34
CA GLY A 230 -15.35 -16.19 -4.50
C GLY A 230 -15.17 -17.51 -5.21
N GLU A 231 -15.24 -17.52 -6.54
CA GLU A 231 -15.13 -18.73 -7.36
C GLU A 231 -13.73 -18.84 -7.95
N LEU A 232 -13.21 -20.06 -8.06
CA LEU A 232 -11.96 -20.34 -8.76
C LEU A 232 -12.17 -20.22 -10.28
N ALA A 233 -12.01 -19.01 -10.82
CA ALA A 233 -12.06 -18.75 -12.26
C ALA A 233 -11.00 -19.55 -13.02
N ILE A 234 -9.80 -19.68 -12.44
CA ILE A 234 -8.72 -20.50 -12.98
C ILE A 234 -8.31 -21.53 -11.91
N PRO A 235 -8.60 -22.84 -12.10
CA PRO A 235 -8.32 -23.86 -11.10
C PRO A 235 -6.81 -23.96 -10.77
N PRO A 236 -6.45 -24.29 -9.51
CA PRO A 236 -5.06 -24.45 -9.11
C PRO A 236 -4.31 -25.49 -9.94
N ARG A 237 -3.35 -25.04 -10.74
CA ARG A 237 -2.53 -25.89 -11.62
C ARG A 237 -1.09 -25.41 -11.82
N PHE A 238 -0.79 -24.16 -11.43
CA PHE A 238 0.53 -23.56 -11.62
C PHE A 238 1.43 -23.81 -10.42
N GLU A 239 2.75 -23.81 -10.65
CA GLU A 239 3.76 -23.92 -9.61
C GLU A 239 3.87 -22.63 -8.78
N ASP A 240 3.64 -21.50 -9.44
CA ASP A 240 3.70 -20.15 -8.87
C ASP A 240 2.84 -19.20 -9.72
N ALA A 241 2.42 -18.06 -9.15
CA ALA A 241 1.59 -17.07 -9.83
C ALA A 241 1.80 -15.66 -9.26
N GLY A 242 1.87 -14.67 -10.14
CA GLY A 242 1.80 -13.25 -9.78
C GLY A 242 0.39 -12.68 -9.95
N ILE A 243 0.23 -11.42 -9.56
CA ILE A 243 -1.02 -10.66 -9.65
C ILE A 243 -1.33 -10.35 -11.11
N PHE A 244 -2.62 -10.33 -11.45
CA PHE A 244 -3.11 -9.85 -12.75
C PHE A 244 -2.95 -8.32 -12.85
N SER A 245 -2.38 -7.85 -13.96
CA SER A 245 -2.21 -6.44 -14.26
C SER A 245 -2.11 -6.24 -15.77
N ASP A 246 -2.74 -5.19 -16.31
CA ASP A 246 -2.91 -4.97 -17.75
C ASP A 246 -3.53 -6.20 -18.48
N GLY A 247 -4.43 -6.92 -17.81
CA GLY A 247 -5.15 -8.08 -18.34
C GLY A 247 -4.37 -9.39 -18.37
N LEU A 248 -3.11 -9.41 -17.90
CA LEU A 248 -2.24 -10.59 -17.90
C LEU A 248 -1.66 -10.90 -16.52
N ALA A 249 -1.41 -12.17 -16.23
CA ALA A 249 -0.69 -12.60 -15.03
C ALA A 249 0.52 -13.48 -15.38
N PRO A 250 1.69 -13.26 -14.76
CA PRO A 250 2.80 -14.18 -14.85
C PRO A 250 2.47 -15.44 -14.05
N VAL A 251 2.67 -16.62 -14.65
CA VAL A 251 2.49 -17.91 -13.97
C VAL A 251 3.63 -18.86 -14.32
N LYS A 252 3.94 -19.77 -13.39
CA LYS A 252 5.05 -20.71 -13.52
C LYS A 252 4.58 -22.14 -13.78
N THR A 253 5.20 -22.80 -14.74
CA THR A 253 4.97 -24.23 -15.05
C THR A 253 6.27 -24.85 -15.55
N ASN A 254 6.60 -26.06 -15.05
CA ASN A 254 7.83 -26.77 -15.38
C ASN A 254 9.08 -25.89 -15.18
N GLY A 255 9.13 -25.12 -14.09
CA GLY A 255 10.26 -24.27 -13.75
C GLY A 255 10.36 -22.94 -14.50
N HIS A 256 9.48 -22.66 -15.47
CA HIS A 256 9.55 -21.46 -16.31
C HIS A 256 8.31 -20.60 -16.19
N TRP A 257 8.49 -19.29 -16.31
CA TRP A 257 7.42 -18.30 -16.31
C TRP A 257 6.93 -18.01 -17.73
N GLY A 258 5.62 -17.84 -17.86
CA GLY A 258 4.92 -17.30 -19.01
C GLY A 258 3.77 -16.41 -18.53
N PHE A 259 2.90 -15.99 -19.44
CA PHE A 259 1.78 -15.10 -19.14
C PHE A 259 0.47 -15.66 -19.67
N ILE A 260 -0.55 -15.65 -18.82
CA ILE A 260 -1.91 -16.05 -19.14
C ILE A 260 -2.84 -14.84 -19.12
N ASP A 261 -3.93 -14.92 -19.90
CA ASP A 261 -5.06 -14.00 -19.78
C ASP A 261 -6.04 -14.41 -18.67
N THR A 262 -7.10 -13.62 -18.49
CA THR A 262 -8.14 -13.84 -17.47
C THR A 262 -8.98 -15.10 -17.68
N GLU A 263 -8.96 -15.69 -18.89
CA GLU A 263 -9.58 -16.99 -19.16
C GLU A 263 -8.63 -18.15 -18.80
N GLY A 264 -7.38 -17.84 -18.47
CA GLY A 264 -6.32 -18.79 -18.15
C GLY A 264 -5.59 -19.35 -19.37
N GLU A 265 -5.79 -18.75 -20.54
CA GLU A 265 -5.14 -19.15 -21.79
C GLU A 265 -3.78 -18.46 -21.95
N TRP A 266 -2.82 -19.17 -22.53
CA TRP A 266 -1.47 -18.64 -22.72
C TRP A 266 -1.47 -17.53 -23.77
N LYS A 267 -1.04 -16.33 -23.39
CA LYS A 267 -0.64 -15.27 -24.34
C LYS A 267 0.83 -15.38 -24.68
N ILE A 268 1.65 -15.63 -23.67
CA ILE A 268 3.09 -15.86 -23.84
C ILE A 268 3.44 -17.18 -23.14
N PRO A 269 3.75 -18.25 -23.89
CA PRO A 269 4.06 -19.55 -23.30
C PRO A 269 5.28 -19.52 -22.34
N PRO A 270 5.35 -20.43 -21.36
CA PRO A 270 6.46 -20.49 -20.41
C PRO A 270 7.82 -20.64 -21.08
N LYS A 271 8.69 -19.67 -20.87
CA LYS A 271 10.08 -19.70 -21.37
C LYS A 271 11.06 -18.87 -20.52
N TYR A 272 10.56 -18.01 -19.64
CA TYR A 272 11.39 -17.09 -18.87
C TYR A 272 11.86 -17.72 -17.55
N GLN A 273 13.06 -17.35 -17.08
CA GLN A 273 13.53 -17.74 -15.76
C GLN A 273 12.81 -16.97 -14.64
N GLU A 274 12.49 -15.70 -14.89
CA GLU A 274 11.74 -14.81 -14.00
C GLU A 274 10.82 -13.92 -14.82
N ALA A 275 9.69 -13.52 -14.24
CA ALA A 275 8.74 -12.60 -14.84
C ALA A 275 8.05 -11.76 -13.75
N LEU A 276 8.01 -10.45 -13.93
CA LEU A 276 7.19 -9.54 -13.12
C LEU A 276 5.85 -9.26 -13.81
N PRO A 277 4.81 -8.87 -13.05
CA PRO A 277 3.53 -8.46 -13.64
C PRO A 277 3.70 -7.30 -14.64
N PHE A 278 2.82 -7.26 -15.64
CA PHE A 278 2.77 -6.16 -16.59
C PHE A 278 2.43 -4.85 -15.90
N ARG A 279 3.06 -3.75 -16.34
CA ARG A 279 2.73 -2.38 -15.92
C ARG A 279 2.89 -1.45 -17.11
N GLN A 280 1.82 -0.75 -17.47
CA GLN A 280 1.79 0.18 -18.60
C GLN A 280 2.16 -0.52 -19.93
N GLY A 281 1.67 -1.75 -20.12
CA GLY A 281 1.87 -2.53 -21.34
C GLY A 281 3.24 -3.22 -21.47
N LEU A 282 4.08 -3.18 -20.44
CA LEU A 282 5.39 -3.84 -20.43
C LEU A 282 5.57 -4.73 -19.21
N ALA A 283 6.20 -5.88 -19.41
CA ALA A 283 6.68 -6.74 -18.32
C ALA A 283 8.20 -6.86 -18.36
N LEU A 284 8.82 -6.86 -17.17
CA LEU A 284 10.24 -7.17 -17.00
C LEU A 284 10.40 -8.68 -16.82
N VAL A 285 11.23 -9.29 -17.66
CA VAL A 285 11.48 -10.74 -17.66
C VAL A 285 12.98 -11.03 -17.71
N VAL A 286 13.35 -12.22 -17.24
CA VAL A 286 14.71 -12.76 -17.41
C VAL A 286 14.68 -13.89 -18.41
N GLU A 287 15.47 -13.75 -19.49
CA GLU A 287 15.69 -14.80 -20.47
C GLU A 287 17.20 -15.00 -20.69
N LYS A 288 17.68 -16.23 -20.45
CA LYS A 288 19.11 -16.61 -20.53
C LYS A 288 20.01 -15.73 -19.65
N GLY A 289 19.49 -15.30 -18.50
CA GLY A 289 20.22 -14.49 -17.53
C GLY A 289 20.32 -13.00 -17.86
N MET A 290 19.61 -12.52 -18.88
CA MET A 290 19.55 -11.11 -19.24
C MET A 290 18.16 -10.54 -18.99
N TRP A 291 18.10 -9.31 -18.51
CA TRP A 291 16.86 -8.57 -18.32
C TRP A 291 16.29 -8.09 -19.66
N LYS A 292 14.97 -8.23 -19.83
CA LYS A 292 14.24 -7.75 -21.02
C LYS A 292 12.93 -7.09 -20.63
N TYR A 293 12.55 -6.04 -21.36
CA TYR A 293 11.16 -5.58 -21.39
C TYR A 293 10.45 -6.22 -22.57
N VAL A 294 9.29 -6.83 -22.31
CA VAL A 294 8.45 -7.44 -23.34
C VAL A 294 7.06 -6.79 -23.36
N ALA A 295 6.49 -6.68 -24.56
CA ALA A 295 5.10 -6.30 -24.77
C ALA A 295 4.15 -7.49 -24.50
N ASP A 296 2.85 -7.23 -24.54
CA ASP A 296 1.75 -8.17 -24.23
C ASP A 296 1.63 -9.32 -25.25
N ASP A 297 2.16 -9.14 -26.47
CA ASP A 297 2.34 -10.18 -27.48
C ASP A 297 3.66 -10.96 -27.35
N GLY A 298 4.53 -10.55 -26.41
CA GLY A 298 5.84 -11.14 -26.16
C GLY A 298 6.98 -10.60 -27.02
N GLU A 299 6.75 -9.55 -27.82
CA GLU A 299 7.82 -8.83 -28.53
C GLU A 299 8.78 -8.17 -27.53
N VAL A 300 10.09 -8.31 -27.78
CA VAL A 300 11.13 -7.68 -26.95
C VAL A 300 11.25 -6.22 -27.35
N VAL A 301 10.90 -5.33 -26.42
CA VAL A 301 10.98 -3.88 -26.60
C VAL A 301 12.37 -3.36 -26.20
N TRP A 302 13.02 -4.02 -25.24
CA TRP A 302 14.37 -3.68 -24.78
C TRP A 302 15.06 -4.91 -24.17
N GLU A 303 16.38 -4.99 -24.28
CA GLU A 303 17.22 -6.04 -23.71
C GLU A 303 18.52 -5.46 -23.14
N GLU A 304 18.95 -6.00 -22.00
CA GLU A 304 20.20 -5.64 -21.35
C GLU A 304 21.42 -5.93 -22.24
N GLY A 305 22.28 -4.93 -22.43
CA GLY A 305 23.51 -5.06 -23.21
C GLY A 305 23.37 -4.83 -24.73
N GLY A 306 22.19 -4.42 -25.20
CA GLY A 306 21.90 -4.02 -26.59
C GLY A 306 22.10 -2.55 -26.91
#